data_AF-A0A7V0WYG8-F1
#
_entry.id   AF-A0A7V0WYG8-F1
#
_cell.length_a   1.000
_cell.length_b   1.000
_cell.length_c   1.000
_cell.angle_alpha   90.00
_cell.angle_beta   90.00
_cell.angle_gamma   90.00
#
_symmetry.space_group_name_H-M   'P 1'
#
loop_
_entity.id
_entity.type
_entity.pdbx_description
1 polymer ?
#
loop_
_entity_poly.entity_id
_entity_poly.type
_entity_poly.pdbx_seq_one_letter_code
_entity_poly.pdbx_strand_id
1 'polypeptide(L)'
;MKAKNLAIIFFVSLLAVTCASTRRLLIKKNDYLGWRMTDYQLLSTGKDYANYLKENYHLYSGYGLKMILAQEIEGPDQMKMKVEIFRTRGREDASALYKRYQSFSQVNVGDAGSESPGLVCFYKGPYFVKVSALRNLLDKNNYLINVAQLISAKI
;
A
#
# COMPACT_ATOMS: atom_id res chain seq x y z
N MET A 1 8.21 -40.17 21.68
CA MET A 1 7.07 -39.61 20.90
C MET A 1 6.63 -38.25 21.47
N LYS A 2 7.40 -37.15 21.27
CA LYS A 2 7.04 -35.79 21.78
C LYS A 2 7.58 -34.61 20.95
N ALA A 3 8.12 -34.82 19.74
CA ALA A 3 8.72 -33.73 18.95
C ALA A 3 7.80 -33.14 17.86
N LYS A 4 6.71 -33.82 17.49
CA LYS A 4 5.86 -33.41 16.35
C LYS A 4 4.86 -32.28 16.67
N ASN A 5 4.51 -32.09 17.94
CA ASN A 5 3.47 -31.11 18.32
C ASN A 5 4.00 -29.69 18.56
N LEU A 6 5.31 -29.51 18.79
CA LEU A 6 5.89 -28.18 19.04
C LEU A 6 6.06 -27.36 17.73
N ALA A 7 6.38 -28.03 16.62
CA ALA A 7 6.61 -27.37 15.33
C ALA A 7 5.34 -26.75 14.73
N ILE A 8 4.18 -27.36 14.97
CA ILE A 8 2.89 -26.90 14.43
C ILE A 8 2.44 -25.61 15.14
N ILE A 9 2.65 -25.51 16.47
CA ILE A 9 2.24 -24.33 17.26
C ILE A 9 3.08 -23.09 16.88
N PHE A 10 4.36 -23.26 16.56
CA PHE A 10 5.24 -22.15 16.15
C PHE A 10 4.92 -21.60 14.74
N PHE A 11 4.39 -22.44 13.84
CA PHE A 11 4.05 -22.02 12.49
C PHE A 11 2.72 -21.26 12.43
N VAL A 12 1.75 -21.63 13.28
CA VAL A 12 0.43 -20.97 13.35
C VAL A 12 0.52 -19.58 13.97
N SER A 13 1.40 -19.36 14.96
CA SER A 13 1.63 -18.05 15.56
C SER A 13 2.33 -17.07 14.59
N LEU A 14 3.24 -17.54 13.72
CA LEU A 14 3.93 -16.70 12.74
C LEU A 14 2.98 -16.15 11.65
N LEU A 15 2.01 -16.96 11.20
CA LEU A 15 0.98 -16.55 10.24
C LEU A 15 -0.02 -15.55 10.83
N ALA A 16 -0.38 -15.67 12.11
CA ALA A 16 -1.27 -14.72 12.78
C ALA A 16 -0.61 -13.33 12.96
N VAL A 17 0.69 -13.30 13.32
CA VAL A 17 1.44 -12.05 13.53
C VAL A 17 1.62 -11.27 12.23
N THR A 18 1.91 -11.94 11.12
CA THR A 18 2.10 -11.28 9.83
C THR A 18 0.81 -10.62 9.33
N CYS A 19 -0.34 -11.29 9.47
CA CYS A 19 -1.64 -10.73 9.08
C CYS A 19 -2.05 -9.53 9.96
N ALA A 20 -1.87 -9.62 11.27
CA ALA A 20 -2.12 -8.51 12.20
C ALA A 20 -1.21 -7.30 11.90
N SER A 21 0.06 -7.54 11.56
CA SER A 21 1.01 -6.47 11.24
C SER A 21 0.65 -5.72 9.96
N THR A 22 0.06 -6.39 8.96
CA THR A 22 -0.28 -5.77 7.68
C THR A 22 -1.55 -4.93 7.77
N ARG A 23 -2.55 -5.38 8.55
CA ARG A 23 -3.79 -4.62 8.79
C ARG A 23 -3.55 -3.27 9.46
N ARG A 24 -2.43 -3.11 10.19
CA ARG A 24 -2.08 -1.82 10.82
C ARG A 24 -1.85 -0.71 9.80
N LEU A 25 -1.51 -1.05 8.56
CA LEU A 25 -1.22 -0.11 7.48
C LEU A 25 -2.48 0.46 6.81
N LEU A 26 -3.63 -0.20 6.99
CA LEU A 26 -4.90 0.25 6.42
C LEU A 26 -5.36 1.59 7.00
N ILE A 27 -6.04 2.38 6.19
CA ILE A 27 -6.81 3.53 6.69
C ILE A 27 -8.03 2.99 7.44
N LYS A 28 -8.18 3.43 8.68
CA LYS A 28 -9.27 3.07 9.57
C LYS A 28 -10.29 4.19 9.59
N LYS A 29 -11.54 3.85 9.95
CA LYS A 29 -12.63 4.82 10.12
C LYS A 29 -12.26 6.00 11.04
N ASN A 30 -11.47 5.75 12.08
CA ASN A 30 -11.06 6.80 13.02
C ASN A 30 -9.94 7.71 12.49
N ASP A 31 -9.25 7.31 11.42
CA ASP A 31 -8.22 8.15 10.79
C ASP A 31 -8.84 9.23 9.90
N TYR A 32 -10.08 9.00 9.43
CA TYR A 32 -10.79 9.90 8.52
C TYR A 32 -12.28 9.88 8.82
N LEU A 33 -12.73 10.83 9.66
CA LEU A 33 -14.11 10.89 10.11
C LEU A 33 -15.08 11.17 8.94
N GLY A 34 -16.21 10.47 8.92
CA GLY A 34 -17.23 10.63 7.88
C GLY A 34 -16.94 9.88 6.58
N TRP A 35 -15.80 9.20 6.49
CA TRP A 35 -15.42 8.44 5.30
C TRP A 35 -15.75 6.96 5.44
N ARG A 36 -16.04 6.35 4.30
CA ARG A 36 -16.36 4.92 4.20
C ARG A 36 -15.15 4.19 3.67
N MET A 37 -14.65 3.24 4.44
CA MET A 37 -13.57 2.36 4.00
C MET A 37 -14.21 1.13 3.37
N THR A 38 -13.82 0.79 2.15
CA THR A 38 -14.26 -0.47 1.55
C THR A 38 -13.48 -1.64 2.15
N ASP A 39 -13.87 -2.86 1.76
CA ASP A 39 -13.01 -4.02 1.96
C ASP A 39 -11.64 -3.80 1.31
N TYR A 40 -10.63 -4.43 1.91
CA TYR A 40 -9.26 -4.41 1.43
C TYR A 40 -8.88 -5.76 0.81
N GLN A 41 -7.93 -5.73 -0.12
CA GLN A 41 -7.35 -6.93 -0.72
C GLN A 41 -5.91 -7.08 -0.25
N LEU A 42 -5.59 -8.22 0.35
CA LEU A 42 -4.23 -8.61 0.69
C LEU A 42 -3.77 -9.68 -0.30
N LEU A 43 -2.81 -9.32 -1.14
CA LEU A 43 -2.24 -10.17 -2.18
C LEU A 43 -0.84 -10.58 -1.70
N SER A 44 -0.51 -11.87 -1.75
CA SER A 44 0.76 -12.37 -1.19
C SER A 44 1.45 -13.43 -2.04
N THR A 45 0.87 -13.81 -3.18
CA THR A 45 1.48 -14.77 -4.12
C THR A 45 1.71 -14.14 -5.49
N GLY A 46 2.64 -14.70 -6.25
CA GLY A 46 2.91 -14.26 -7.64
C GLY A 46 1.67 -14.30 -8.53
N LYS A 47 0.79 -15.30 -8.34
CA LYS A 47 -0.48 -15.42 -9.06
C LYS A 47 -1.43 -14.27 -8.70
N ASP A 48 -1.52 -13.91 -7.42
CA ASP A 48 -2.34 -12.79 -6.97
C ASP A 48 -1.86 -11.47 -7.57
N TYR A 49 -0.54 -11.24 -7.57
CA TYR A 49 0.06 -10.05 -8.18
C TYR A 49 -0.21 -9.98 -9.67
N ALA A 50 -0.04 -11.09 -10.40
CA ALA A 50 -0.30 -11.16 -11.83
C ALA A 50 -1.78 -10.86 -12.15
N ASN A 51 -2.71 -11.43 -11.38
CA ASN A 51 -4.14 -11.18 -11.55
C ASN A 51 -4.52 -9.72 -11.24
N TYR A 52 -3.92 -9.14 -10.20
CA TYR A 52 -4.23 -7.78 -9.77
C TYR A 52 -3.62 -6.72 -10.68
N LEU A 53 -2.34 -6.87 -11.04
CA LEU A 53 -1.60 -5.93 -11.89
C LEU A 53 -1.88 -6.13 -13.39
N LYS A 54 -2.41 -7.30 -13.77
CA LYS A 54 -2.79 -7.68 -15.14
C LYS A 54 -1.63 -7.45 -16.12
N GLU A 55 -1.88 -6.72 -17.21
CA GLU A 55 -0.88 -6.38 -18.21
C GLU A 55 0.33 -5.65 -17.61
N ASN A 56 0.19 -4.96 -16.47
CA ASN A 56 1.28 -4.25 -15.82
C ASN A 56 2.18 -5.16 -14.97
N TYR A 57 1.87 -6.44 -14.75
CA TYR A 57 2.63 -7.31 -13.84
C TYR A 57 4.13 -7.39 -14.18
N HIS A 58 4.47 -7.43 -15.47
CA HIS A 58 5.86 -7.46 -15.94
C HIS A 58 6.67 -6.23 -15.50
N LEU A 59 6.01 -5.09 -15.26
CA LEU A 59 6.65 -3.87 -14.75
C LEU A 59 7.01 -3.97 -13.27
N TYR A 60 6.57 -5.01 -12.56
CA TYR A 60 6.76 -5.18 -11.12
C TYR A 60 7.61 -6.41 -10.77
N SER A 61 7.79 -7.34 -11.71
CA SER A 61 8.44 -8.64 -11.48
C SER A 61 9.89 -8.55 -11.00
N GLY A 62 10.61 -7.49 -11.39
CA GLY A 62 12.00 -7.24 -10.99
C GLY A 62 12.18 -6.67 -9.57
N TYR A 63 11.12 -6.22 -8.91
CA TYR A 63 11.21 -5.45 -7.66
C TYR A 63 11.00 -6.31 -6.39
N GLY A 64 11.12 -7.63 -6.51
CA GLY A 64 11.08 -8.55 -5.37
C GLY A 64 9.81 -8.43 -4.51
N LEU A 65 8.65 -8.23 -5.13
CA LEU A 65 7.37 -8.07 -4.44
C LEU A 65 7.11 -9.18 -3.41
N LYS A 66 6.79 -8.78 -2.19
CA LYS A 66 6.45 -9.66 -1.06
C LYS A 66 4.97 -9.58 -0.68
N MET A 67 4.32 -8.46 -0.97
CA MET A 67 2.90 -8.24 -0.68
C MET A 67 2.39 -7.01 -1.44
N ILE A 68 1.11 -7.03 -1.81
CA ILE A 68 0.34 -5.84 -2.20
C ILE A 68 -0.90 -5.76 -1.29
N LEU A 69 -1.08 -4.63 -0.63
CA LEU A 69 -2.27 -4.31 0.14
C LEU A 69 -3.01 -3.19 -0.57
N ALA A 70 -4.22 -3.47 -1.04
CA ALA A 70 -5.05 -2.51 -1.75
C ALA A 70 -6.32 -2.21 -0.95
N GLN A 71 -6.68 -0.94 -0.83
CA GLN A 71 -7.89 -0.49 -0.14
C GLN A 71 -8.49 0.68 -0.91
N GLU A 72 -9.81 0.67 -1.11
CA GLU A 72 -10.53 1.87 -1.57
C GLU A 72 -11.13 2.60 -0.37
N ILE A 73 -11.13 3.92 -0.46
CA ILE A 73 -11.70 4.81 0.53
C ILE A 73 -12.60 5.81 -0.19
N GLU A 74 -13.79 6.00 0.37
CA GLU A 74 -14.80 6.89 -0.18
C GLU A 74 -15.05 8.04 0.79
N GLY A 75 -14.86 9.26 0.29
CA GLY A 75 -15.14 10.49 1.00
C GLY A 75 -16.46 11.12 0.56
N PRO A 76 -16.71 12.37 1.01
CA PRO A 76 -17.82 13.19 0.55
C PRO A 76 -17.87 13.32 -0.99
N ASP A 77 -19.03 13.72 -1.52
CA ASP A 77 -19.22 14.05 -2.94
C ASP A 77 -18.83 12.95 -3.93
N GLN A 78 -18.99 11.68 -3.50
CA GLN A 78 -18.61 10.48 -4.26
C GLN A 78 -17.12 10.44 -4.62
N MET A 79 -16.29 11.16 -3.87
CA MET A 79 -14.85 11.08 -3.99
C MET A 79 -14.39 9.67 -3.67
N LYS A 80 -13.70 9.03 -4.61
CA LYS A 80 -13.13 7.70 -4.42
C LYS A 80 -11.64 7.76 -4.60
N MET A 81 -10.91 7.19 -3.64
CA MET A 81 -9.47 7.04 -3.72
C MET A 81 -9.08 5.59 -3.50
N LYS A 82 -7.94 5.23 -4.07
CA LYS A 82 -7.35 3.91 -3.95
C LYS A 82 -5.97 4.05 -3.32
N VAL A 83 -5.77 3.29 -2.25
CA VAL A 83 -4.50 3.13 -1.58
C VAL A 83 -3.92 1.79 -1.99
N GLU A 84 -2.70 1.79 -2.50
CA GLU A 84 -1.95 0.59 -2.86
C GLU A 84 -0.59 0.62 -2.16
N ILE A 85 -0.35 -0.33 -1.26
CA ILE A 85 0.89 -0.46 -0.50
C ILE A 85 1.61 -1.72 -0.98
N PHE A 86 2.78 -1.54 -1.56
CA PHE A 86 3.64 -2.59 -2.07
C PHE A 86 4.78 -2.80 -1.08
N ARG A 87 4.92 -4.01 -0.54
CA ARG A 87 6.12 -4.39 0.20
C ARG A 87 7.06 -5.12 -0.74
N THR A 88 8.28 -4.61 -0.88
CA THR A 88 9.35 -5.22 -1.68
C THR A 88 10.31 -6.00 -0.78
N ARG A 89 11.34 -6.59 -1.39
CA ARG A 89 12.41 -7.29 -0.66
C ARG A 89 13.25 -6.33 0.20
N GLY A 90 13.40 -5.08 -0.20
CA GLY A 90 14.25 -4.11 0.50
C GLY A 90 14.05 -2.67 0.02
N ARG A 91 14.78 -1.75 0.67
CA ARG A 91 14.69 -0.31 0.37
C ARG A 91 15.07 0.01 -1.06
N GLU A 92 16.10 -0.62 -1.63
CA GLU A 92 16.51 -0.34 -3.01
C GLU A 92 15.39 -0.69 -4.00
N ASP A 93 14.75 -1.84 -3.83
CA ASP A 93 13.66 -2.29 -4.71
C ASP A 93 12.44 -1.35 -4.60
N ALA A 94 12.10 -0.90 -3.39
CA ALA A 94 11.01 0.06 -3.19
C ALA A 94 11.32 1.43 -3.82
N SER A 95 12.54 1.94 -3.63
CA SER A 95 13.01 3.19 -4.23
C SER A 95 13.01 3.11 -5.76
N ALA A 96 13.47 1.99 -6.32
CA ALA A 96 13.51 1.79 -7.75
C ALA A 96 12.09 1.71 -8.37
N LEU A 97 11.13 1.12 -7.65
CA LEU A 97 9.72 1.12 -8.06
C LEU A 97 9.13 2.53 -7.99
N TYR A 98 9.42 3.29 -6.92
CA TYR A 98 9.04 4.71 -6.80
C TYR A 98 9.54 5.55 -7.97
N LYS A 99 10.80 5.40 -8.37
CA LYS A 99 11.40 6.14 -9.50
C LYS A 99 10.67 5.96 -10.83
N ARG A 100 9.89 4.89 -11.01
CA ARG A 100 9.04 4.71 -12.21
C ARG A 100 7.82 5.62 -12.23
N TYR A 101 7.33 6.00 -11.05
CA TYR A 101 6.11 6.78 -10.86
C TYR A 101 6.40 8.21 -10.43
N GLN A 102 7.65 8.51 -10.09
CA GLN A 102 8.03 9.82 -9.61
C GLN A 102 7.68 10.90 -10.63
N SER A 103 7.14 12.02 -10.15
CA SER A 103 6.94 13.23 -10.93
C SER A 103 8.01 14.28 -10.59
N PHE A 104 7.95 15.44 -11.23
CA PHE A 104 8.77 16.60 -10.86
C PHE A 104 8.31 17.29 -9.57
N SER A 105 7.01 17.25 -9.23
CA SER A 105 6.50 17.88 -8.00
C SER A 105 6.77 16.98 -6.80
N GLN A 106 7.75 17.35 -5.98
CA GLN A 106 8.10 16.59 -4.78
C GLN A 106 7.21 16.99 -3.59
N VAL A 107 6.86 16.00 -2.77
CA VAL A 107 6.13 16.20 -1.50
C VAL A 107 6.89 15.55 -0.35
N ASN A 108 6.80 16.15 0.83
CA ASN A 108 7.49 15.67 2.02
C ASN A 108 6.73 14.49 2.67
N VAL A 109 6.82 13.31 2.05
CA VAL A 109 6.20 12.07 2.53
C VAL A 109 7.17 10.90 2.38
N GLY A 110 7.42 10.17 3.48
CA GLY A 110 8.30 8.99 3.46
C GLY A 110 9.78 9.37 3.38
N ASP A 111 10.59 8.49 2.79
CA ASP A 111 11.99 8.76 2.46
C ASP A 111 12.10 9.66 1.22
N ALA A 112 11.17 9.52 0.27
CA ALA A 112 10.91 10.49 -0.80
C ALA A 112 9.49 10.28 -1.35
N GLY A 113 8.84 11.37 -1.74
CA GLY A 113 7.50 11.36 -2.31
C GLY A 113 7.33 12.42 -3.40
N SER A 114 6.40 12.15 -4.30
CA SER A 114 6.02 13.09 -5.37
C SER A 114 4.54 13.00 -5.68
N GLU A 115 4.03 14.03 -6.33
CA GLU A 115 2.63 14.15 -6.70
C GLU A 115 2.46 14.53 -8.18
N SER A 116 1.37 14.06 -8.76
CA SER A 116 0.88 14.51 -10.06
C SER A 116 -0.65 14.59 -9.97
N PRO A 117 -1.34 15.18 -10.97
CA PRO A 117 -2.79 15.28 -10.91
C PRO A 117 -3.47 13.92 -10.67
N GLY A 118 -4.04 13.75 -9.47
CA GLY A 118 -4.75 12.53 -9.08
C GLY A 118 -3.87 11.36 -8.60
N LEU A 119 -2.58 11.58 -8.34
CA LEU A 119 -1.68 10.56 -7.79
C LEU A 119 -0.68 11.20 -6.82
N VAL A 120 -0.57 10.62 -5.63
CA VAL A 120 0.57 10.81 -4.74
C VAL A 120 1.25 9.47 -4.58
N CYS A 121 2.57 9.43 -4.72
CA CYS A 121 3.34 8.23 -4.48
C CYS A 121 4.60 8.52 -3.66
N PHE A 122 5.03 7.56 -2.85
CA PHE A 122 6.23 7.67 -2.05
C PHE A 122 6.83 6.30 -1.77
N TYR A 123 8.07 6.27 -1.27
CA TYR A 123 8.62 5.08 -0.63
C TYR A 123 9.11 5.39 0.79
N LYS A 124 9.10 4.38 1.66
CA LYS A 124 9.69 4.43 3.01
C LYS A 124 10.16 3.05 3.40
N GLY A 125 11.47 2.88 3.60
CA GLY A 125 12.07 1.56 3.82
C GLY A 125 11.68 0.57 2.69
N PRO A 126 11.22 -0.65 3.00
CA PRO A 126 10.84 -1.65 2.00
C PRO A 126 9.43 -1.46 1.41
N TYR A 127 8.80 -0.31 1.61
CA TYR A 127 7.45 -0.03 1.15
C TYR A 127 7.44 1.03 0.06
N PHE A 128 6.75 0.74 -1.03
CA PHE A 128 6.32 1.72 -2.03
C PHE A 128 4.81 1.89 -1.93
N VAL A 129 4.31 3.12 -1.98
CA VAL A 129 2.90 3.42 -1.79
C VAL A 129 2.40 4.31 -2.93
N LYS A 130 1.21 3.98 -3.45
CA LYS A 130 0.42 4.85 -4.33
C LYS A 130 -0.89 5.20 -3.64
N VAL A 131 -1.27 6.46 -3.72
CA VAL A 131 -2.60 6.96 -3.36
C VAL A 131 -3.14 7.66 -4.59
N SER A 132 -4.16 7.10 -5.23
CA SER A 132 -4.72 7.61 -6.47
C SER A 132 -6.18 7.98 -6.35
N ALA A 133 -6.57 9.01 -7.09
CA ALA A 133 -7.96 9.39 -7.27
C ALA A 133 -8.62 8.51 -8.35
N LEU A 134 -9.81 7.95 -8.06
CA LEU A 134 -10.58 7.15 -9.02
C LEU A 134 -11.68 7.96 -9.72
N ARG A 135 -12.32 8.90 -9.01
CA ARG A 135 -13.41 9.77 -9.51
C ARG A 135 -13.42 11.07 -8.75
N ASN A 136 -14.05 12.13 -9.27
CA ASN A 136 -14.71 13.02 -8.31
C ASN A 136 -13.99 14.28 -7.81
N LEU A 137 -13.00 14.90 -8.46
CA LEU A 137 -12.26 15.94 -7.71
C LEU A 137 -11.70 17.12 -8.52
N LEU A 138 -12.09 18.32 -8.12
CA LEU A 138 -11.32 19.55 -8.21
C LEU A 138 -10.52 19.67 -6.88
N ASP A 139 -9.31 20.26 -6.88
CA ASP A 139 -8.43 20.45 -5.69
C ASP A 139 -7.96 19.18 -4.92
N LYS A 140 -7.58 18.14 -5.68
CA LYS A 140 -7.30 16.75 -5.27
C LYS A 140 -6.18 16.49 -4.27
N ASN A 141 -5.05 17.17 -4.45
CA ASN A 141 -3.82 16.58 -3.97
C ASN A 141 -3.68 16.66 -2.45
N ASN A 142 -4.33 17.62 -1.79
CA ASN A 142 -4.30 17.72 -0.33
C ASN A 142 -4.87 16.47 0.35
N TYR A 143 -5.99 15.92 -0.12
CA TYR A 143 -6.56 14.68 0.41
C TYR A 143 -5.64 13.48 0.20
N LEU A 144 -5.06 13.38 -1.00
CA LEU A 144 -4.13 12.30 -1.34
C LEU A 144 -2.84 12.38 -0.50
N ILE A 145 -2.29 13.59 -0.30
CA ILE A 145 -1.11 13.85 0.53
C ILE A 145 -1.40 13.49 1.99
N ASN A 146 -2.55 13.91 2.54
CA ASN A 146 -2.92 13.60 3.93
C ASN A 146 -3.01 12.08 4.15
N VAL A 147 -3.64 11.36 3.24
CA VAL A 147 -3.71 9.88 3.30
C VAL A 147 -2.31 9.28 3.19
N ALA A 148 -1.46 9.79 2.30
CA ALA A 148 -0.09 9.32 2.15
C ALA A 148 0.74 9.54 3.43
N GLN A 149 0.59 10.69 4.10
CA GLN A 149 1.24 11.00 5.38
C GLN A 149 0.80 10.03 6.49
N LEU A 150 -0.50 9.74 6.59
CA LEU A 150 -1.04 8.79 7.57
C LEU A 150 -0.46 7.38 7.36
N ILE A 151 -0.34 6.93 6.11
CA ILE A 151 0.28 5.63 5.78
C ILE A 151 1.77 5.67 6.13
N SER A 152 2.47 6.74 5.77
CA SER A 152 3.89 6.91 6.07
C SER A 152 4.18 6.86 7.58
N ALA A 153 3.30 7.40 8.42
CA ALA A 153 3.41 7.32 9.87
C ALA A 153 3.20 5.89 10.43
N LYS A 154 2.46 5.03 9.72
CA LYS A 154 2.20 3.64 10.10
C LYS A 154 3.31 2.66 9.68
N ILE A 155 4.13 3.04 8.70
CA ILE A 155 5.26 2.26 8.19
C ILE A 155 6.43 2.39 9.15
#